data_AF-A0A3M2SKH8-F1
#
_entry.id   AF-A0A3M2SKH8-F1
#
_cell.length_a   1.000
_cell.length_b   1.000
_cell.length_c   1.000
_cell.angle_alpha   90.00
_cell.angle_beta   90.00
_cell.angle_gamma   90.00
#
_symmetry.space_group_name_H-M   'P 1'
#
loop_
_entity.id
_entity.type
_entity.pdbx_description
1 polymer ?
#
loop_
_entity_poly.entity_id
_entity_poly.type
_entity_poly.pdbx_seq_one_letter_code
_entity_poly.pdbx_strand_id
1 'polypeptide(L)'
;MSVSNLISVFRKFPKELFRVNNGPQVKLRVLQPKRHVYDIVTENGLALPKALDPSSYIAPNGASMRPNSPYQQSLVSWRFRGNDTIVYSVPEGTTLPDDLLLVHERSDHYSLQPAMKMTIDDLNTKITQFLITNAMALTREEWMEVYPKATETSQFKGRRQLEQENHHSIFEGQPIATDFGEILNRIPS
;
A
#
# COMPACT_ATOMS: atom_id res chain seq x y z
N MET A 1 25.64 1.62 -6.76
CA MET A 1 24.59 1.34 -7.76
C MET A 1 23.27 1.23 -7.04
N SER A 2 22.28 2.05 -7.41
CA SER A 2 20.96 2.03 -6.76
C SER A 2 20.27 0.72 -7.12
N VAL A 3 19.89 -0.07 -6.11
CA VAL A 3 19.10 -1.30 -6.33
C VAL A 3 17.72 -0.88 -6.85
N SER A 4 17.28 -1.46 -7.96
CA SER A 4 15.96 -1.18 -8.51
C SER A 4 14.88 -1.55 -7.48
N ASN A 5 13.93 -0.64 -7.23
CA ASN A 5 12.76 -0.89 -6.39
C ASN A 5 11.64 -1.61 -7.17
N LEU A 6 11.99 -2.36 -8.21
CA LEU A 6 11.06 -3.13 -9.02
C LEU A 6 11.12 -4.59 -8.59
N ILE A 7 10.04 -5.13 -8.02
CA ILE A 7 9.97 -6.55 -7.66
C ILE A 7 9.55 -7.36 -8.87
N SER A 8 8.46 -6.98 -9.54
CA SER A 8 7.90 -7.71 -10.67
C SER A 8 6.97 -6.83 -11.52
N VAL A 9 6.80 -7.20 -12.79
CA VAL A 9 5.87 -6.57 -13.73
C VAL A 9 4.92 -7.63 -14.28
N PHE A 10 3.63 -7.31 -14.34
CA PHE A 10 2.59 -8.25 -14.73
C PHE A 10 1.70 -7.68 -15.85
N ARG A 11 1.26 -8.58 -16.73
CA ARG A 11 0.18 -8.35 -17.73
C ARG A 11 -1.16 -8.94 -17.33
N LYS A 12 -1.18 -9.67 -16.22
CA LYS A 12 -2.35 -10.29 -15.62
C LYS A 12 -2.25 -10.13 -14.12
N PHE A 13 -3.37 -9.85 -13.44
CA PHE A 13 -3.37 -9.69 -12.00
C PHE A 13 -2.92 -10.99 -11.31
N PRO A 14 -1.83 -10.98 -10.52
CA PRO A 14 -1.31 -12.19 -9.89
C PRO A 14 -2.11 -12.61 -8.65
N LYS A 15 -3.04 -11.77 -8.22
CA LYS A 15 -3.96 -11.95 -7.07
C LYS A 15 -5.04 -10.88 -7.13
N GLU A 16 -6.04 -11.01 -6.27
CA GLU A 16 -7.04 -9.96 -6.07
C GLU A 16 -6.36 -8.71 -5.48
N LEU A 17 -6.62 -7.55 -6.09
CA LEU A 17 -6.04 -6.28 -5.66
C LEU A 17 -7.11 -5.18 -5.62
N PHE A 18 -6.95 -4.29 -4.66
CA PHE A 18 -7.89 -3.23 -4.34
C PHE A 18 -7.31 -1.86 -4.67
N ARG A 19 -8.11 -1.03 -5.34
CA ARG A 19 -7.83 0.39 -5.56
C ARG A 19 -8.83 1.25 -4.78
N VAL A 20 -8.34 2.08 -3.87
CA VAL A 20 -9.16 3.05 -3.13
C VAL A 20 -9.17 4.39 -3.86
N ASN A 21 -10.35 4.85 -4.27
CA ASN A 21 -10.59 6.12 -4.94
C ASN A 21 -11.53 7.01 -4.12
N ASN A 22 -11.50 8.33 -4.43
CA ASN A 22 -12.56 9.26 -4.05
C ASN A 22 -13.32 9.65 -5.31
N GLY A 23 -14.51 9.08 -5.49
CA GLY A 23 -15.30 9.09 -6.71
C GLY A 23 -14.88 8.01 -7.72
N PRO A 24 -15.65 7.83 -8.80
CA PRO A 24 -15.43 6.73 -9.74
C PRO A 24 -14.22 6.94 -10.66
N GLN A 25 -13.81 8.19 -10.87
CA GLN A 25 -12.70 8.51 -11.77
C GLN A 25 -11.36 8.46 -11.06
N VAL A 26 -10.38 7.81 -11.69
CA VAL A 26 -8.98 7.88 -11.26
C VAL A 26 -8.43 9.27 -11.62
N LYS A 27 -7.80 9.91 -10.64
CA LYS A 27 -7.12 11.20 -10.81
C LYS A 27 -5.73 11.13 -10.18
N LEU A 28 -4.75 10.72 -10.98
CA LEU A 28 -3.36 10.64 -10.53
C LEU A 28 -2.81 12.04 -10.22
N ARG A 29 -2.11 12.13 -9.09
CA ARG A 29 -1.44 13.37 -8.66
C ARG A 29 -0.07 13.44 -9.29
N VAL A 30 0.10 14.34 -10.24
CA VAL A 30 1.42 14.63 -10.82
C VAL A 30 2.29 15.35 -9.78
N LEU A 31 3.59 15.02 -9.74
CA LEU A 31 4.56 15.74 -8.91
C LEU A 31 4.56 17.24 -9.28
N GLN A 32 4.47 18.09 -8.25
CA GLN A 32 4.56 19.54 -8.39
C GLN A 32 5.50 20.08 -7.30
N PRO A 33 6.20 21.21 -7.53
CA PRO A 33 7.21 21.73 -6.60
C PRO A 33 6.75 21.89 -5.14
N LYS A 34 5.47 22.18 -4.91
CA LYS A 34 4.88 22.40 -3.57
C LYS A 34 4.12 21.18 -3.02
N ARG A 35 4.14 20.04 -3.72
CA ARG A 35 3.34 18.87 -3.37
C ARG A 35 4.23 17.67 -3.09
N HIS A 36 4.39 17.33 -1.82
CA HIS A 36 5.19 16.18 -1.39
C HIS A 36 4.51 14.83 -1.59
N VAL A 37 3.19 14.81 -1.82
CA VAL A 37 2.42 13.58 -2.04
C VAL A 37 1.88 13.53 -3.47
N TYR A 38 2.43 12.59 -4.24
CA TYR A 38 2.18 12.42 -5.67
C TYR A 38 2.13 10.93 -6.02
N ASP A 39 1.55 10.61 -7.17
CA ASP A 39 1.39 9.25 -7.69
C ASP A 39 2.30 8.99 -8.90
N ILE A 40 2.70 10.05 -9.61
CA ILE A 40 3.47 9.94 -10.85
C ILE A 40 4.33 11.19 -11.12
N VAL A 41 5.48 10.96 -11.75
CA VAL A 41 6.35 12.02 -12.30
C VAL A 41 6.28 11.97 -13.82
N THR A 42 5.90 13.09 -14.43
CA THR A 42 5.80 13.26 -15.88
C THR A 42 7.00 13.96 -16.48
N GLU A 43 7.29 13.67 -17.74
CA GLU A 43 8.26 14.41 -18.54
C GLU A 43 7.52 15.14 -19.66
N ASN A 44 7.61 16.47 -19.70
CA ASN A 44 6.89 17.32 -20.65
C ASN A 44 5.37 17.01 -20.72
N GLY A 45 4.75 16.77 -19.56
CA GLY A 45 3.33 16.43 -19.44
C GLY A 45 2.97 14.98 -19.76
N LEU A 46 3.95 14.12 -20.03
CA LEU A 46 3.75 12.75 -20.47
C LEU A 46 4.14 11.75 -19.40
N ALA A 47 3.29 10.75 -19.20
CA ALA A 47 3.56 9.58 -18.39
C ALA A 47 4.40 8.59 -19.21
N LEU A 48 5.53 8.15 -18.64
CA LEU A 48 6.44 7.23 -19.31
C LEU A 48 6.32 5.80 -18.75
N PRO A 49 6.52 4.76 -19.58
CA PRO A 49 6.43 3.37 -19.16
C PRO A 49 7.71 2.89 -18.45
N LYS A 50 8.06 3.52 -17.33
CA LYS A 50 9.34 3.33 -16.63
C LYS A 50 9.62 1.88 -16.23
N ALA A 51 8.57 1.10 -15.97
CA ALA A 51 8.71 -0.30 -15.57
C ALA A 51 9.19 -1.23 -16.69
N LEU A 52 9.20 -0.77 -17.95
CA LEU A 52 9.78 -1.53 -19.07
C LEU A 52 11.31 -1.54 -19.07
N ASP A 53 11.95 -0.64 -18.32
CA ASP A 53 13.38 -0.69 -18.06
C ASP A 53 13.63 -0.85 -16.55
N PRO A 54 13.71 -2.12 -16.07
CA PRO A 54 13.96 -2.41 -14.66
C PRO A 54 15.21 -1.73 -14.09
N SER A 55 16.24 -1.50 -14.92
CA SER A 55 17.52 -0.97 -14.46
C SER A 55 17.46 0.51 -14.07
N SER A 56 16.53 1.26 -14.66
CA SER A 56 16.32 2.69 -14.42
C SER A 56 15.01 2.99 -13.69
N TYR A 57 14.27 1.97 -13.26
CA TYR A 57 12.95 2.13 -12.67
C TYR A 57 12.98 2.92 -11.34
N ILE A 58 12.18 3.99 -11.30
CA ILE A 58 11.96 4.82 -10.12
C ILE A 58 10.45 5.02 -9.90
N ALA A 59 9.97 4.55 -8.75
CA ALA A 59 8.61 4.76 -8.25
C ALA A 59 8.45 6.12 -7.54
N PRO A 60 7.23 6.68 -7.41
CA PRO A 60 5.95 6.16 -7.91
C PRO A 60 5.70 6.53 -9.38
N ASN A 61 4.92 5.70 -10.08
CA ASN A 61 4.62 5.91 -11.50
C ASN A 61 3.21 5.44 -11.91
N GLY A 62 2.23 5.49 -10.99
CA GLY A 62 0.88 5.03 -11.32
C GLY A 62 -0.11 4.92 -10.16
N ALA A 63 -1.26 4.30 -10.43
CA ALA A 63 -2.37 4.19 -9.47
C ALA A 63 -2.10 3.07 -8.46
N SER A 64 -1.98 3.45 -7.18
CA SER A 64 -1.73 2.52 -6.06
C SER A 64 -2.82 1.46 -5.92
N MET A 65 -2.42 0.19 -5.88
CA MET A 65 -3.25 -0.97 -5.60
C MET A 65 -2.62 -1.84 -4.51
N ARG A 66 -3.44 -2.56 -3.75
CA ARG A 66 -2.96 -3.41 -2.63
C ARG A 66 -3.81 -4.66 -2.48
N PRO A 67 -3.26 -5.80 -2.03
CA PRO A 67 -4.08 -6.93 -1.62
C PRO A 67 -4.86 -6.60 -0.34
N ASN A 68 -5.69 -7.52 0.14
CA ASN A 68 -6.40 -7.38 1.43
C ASN A 68 -5.42 -7.56 2.61
N SER A 69 -4.52 -6.60 2.77
CA SER A 69 -3.50 -6.53 3.82
C SER A 69 -3.97 -5.69 5.02
N PRO A 70 -3.29 -5.76 6.19
CA PRO A 70 -3.57 -4.86 7.30
C PRO A 70 -3.47 -3.38 6.93
N TYR A 71 -2.57 -3.04 5.98
CA TYR A 71 -2.47 -1.68 5.49
C TYR A 71 -3.69 -1.31 4.63
N GLN A 72 -4.15 -2.18 3.74
CA GLN A 72 -5.35 -1.94 2.94
C GLN A 72 -6.60 -1.80 3.82
N GLN A 73 -6.76 -2.68 4.81
CA GLN A 73 -7.82 -2.61 5.82
C GLN A 73 -7.83 -1.25 6.53
N SER A 74 -6.68 -0.80 7.01
CA SER A 74 -6.56 0.53 7.63
C SER A 74 -6.77 1.69 6.66
N LEU A 75 -6.46 1.49 5.37
CA LEU A 75 -6.64 2.48 4.31
C LEU A 75 -8.12 2.76 4.12
N VAL A 76 -8.91 1.70 3.93
CA VAL A 76 -10.35 1.78 3.73
C VAL A 76 -11.07 2.26 4.99
N SER A 77 -10.74 1.69 6.16
CA SER A 77 -11.46 1.97 7.42
C SER A 77 -11.27 3.39 7.96
N TRP A 78 -10.05 3.94 7.98
CA TRP A 78 -9.82 5.23 8.65
C TRP A 78 -8.75 6.15 8.06
N ARG A 79 -7.78 5.66 7.27
CA ARG A 79 -6.72 6.53 6.73
C ARG A 79 -7.19 7.33 5.53
N PHE A 80 -8.02 6.76 4.68
CA PHE A 80 -8.54 7.45 3.50
C PHE A 80 -9.70 8.36 3.88
N ARG A 81 -9.51 9.68 3.71
CA ARG A 81 -10.45 10.73 4.14
C ARG A 81 -11.40 11.20 3.03
N GLY A 82 -11.60 10.40 1.98
CA GLY A 82 -12.56 10.70 0.93
C GLY A 82 -14.00 10.55 1.41
N ASN A 83 -14.86 11.49 1.01
CA ASN A 83 -16.30 11.46 1.33
C ASN A 83 -17.07 10.52 0.40
N ASP A 84 -16.56 10.29 -0.81
CA ASP A 84 -17.16 9.42 -1.83
C ASP A 84 -16.21 8.25 -2.09
N THR A 85 -16.00 7.40 -1.08
CA THR A 85 -14.97 6.36 -1.16
C THR A 85 -15.48 5.17 -1.94
N ILE A 86 -14.79 4.85 -3.04
CA ILE A 86 -15.02 3.64 -3.84
C ILE A 86 -13.78 2.76 -3.74
N VAL A 87 -13.98 1.50 -3.41
CA VAL A 87 -12.96 0.45 -3.42
C VAL A 87 -13.24 -0.46 -4.60
N TYR A 88 -12.39 -0.38 -5.62
CA TYR A 88 -12.44 -1.31 -6.75
C TYR A 88 -11.70 -2.59 -6.39
N SER A 89 -12.37 -3.74 -6.43
CA SER A 89 -11.75 -5.06 -6.35
C SER A 89 -11.54 -5.63 -7.74
N VAL A 90 -10.27 -5.82 -8.13
CA VAL A 90 -9.91 -6.46 -9.40
C VAL A 90 -9.56 -7.92 -9.12
N PRO A 91 -10.28 -8.90 -9.68
CA PRO A 91 -10.03 -10.32 -9.45
C PRO A 91 -8.64 -10.77 -9.90
N GLU A 92 -8.11 -11.78 -9.21
CA GLU A 92 -6.96 -12.53 -9.70
C GLU A 92 -7.22 -13.01 -11.13
N GLY A 93 -6.18 -12.94 -11.95
CA GLY A 93 -6.25 -13.43 -13.31
C GLY A 93 -6.89 -12.45 -14.30
N THR A 94 -7.26 -11.24 -13.88
CA THR A 94 -7.72 -10.21 -14.80
C THR A 94 -6.60 -9.79 -15.75
N THR A 95 -6.82 -9.87 -17.06
CA THR A 95 -5.84 -9.44 -18.09
C THR A 95 -5.85 -7.92 -18.25
N LEU A 96 -4.67 -7.33 -18.36
CA LEU A 96 -4.51 -5.90 -18.63
C LEU A 96 -4.53 -5.61 -20.14
N PRO A 97 -5.07 -4.45 -20.56
CA PRO A 97 -4.86 -3.98 -21.92
C PRO A 97 -3.38 -3.71 -22.19
N ASP A 98 -2.96 -3.77 -23.46
CA ASP A 98 -1.55 -3.68 -23.87
C ASP A 98 -0.85 -2.38 -23.42
N ASP A 99 -1.63 -1.32 -23.26
CA ASP A 99 -1.19 0.02 -22.86
C ASP A 99 -1.09 0.23 -21.34
N LEU A 100 -1.46 -0.77 -20.53
CA LEU A 100 -1.28 -0.80 -19.09
C LEU A 100 -0.44 -1.99 -18.64
N LEU A 101 0.25 -1.81 -17.52
CA LEU A 101 0.95 -2.88 -16.81
C LEU A 101 0.74 -2.72 -15.30
N LEU A 102 0.84 -3.82 -14.57
CA LEU A 102 0.80 -3.82 -13.11
C LEU A 102 2.21 -4.04 -12.59
N VAL A 103 2.65 -3.14 -11.71
CA VAL A 103 3.98 -3.20 -11.11
C VAL A 103 3.86 -3.58 -9.64
N HIS A 104 4.66 -4.53 -9.19
CA HIS A 104 4.90 -4.76 -7.77
C HIS A 104 6.15 -4.00 -7.35
N GLU A 105 5.99 -2.94 -6.56
CA GLU A 105 7.08 -2.03 -6.21
C GLU A 105 7.77 -2.44 -4.91
N ARG A 106 7.01 -2.60 -3.83
CA ARG A 106 7.56 -2.94 -2.51
C ARG A 106 6.49 -3.49 -1.59
N SER A 107 6.85 -4.41 -0.70
CA SER A 107 5.94 -4.93 0.33
C SER A 107 4.61 -5.39 -0.29
N ASP A 108 3.47 -4.82 0.10
CA ASP A 108 2.14 -5.07 -0.47
C ASP A 108 1.69 -4.01 -1.50
N HIS A 109 2.59 -3.12 -1.94
CA HIS A 109 2.27 -2.03 -2.85
C HIS A 109 2.44 -2.43 -4.31
N TYR A 110 1.32 -2.45 -5.02
CA TYR A 110 1.23 -2.56 -6.46
C TYR A 110 0.84 -1.22 -7.08
N SER A 111 1.08 -1.03 -8.37
CA SER A 111 0.57 0.13 -9.09
C SER A 111 0.22 -0.19 -10.54
N LEU A 112 -0.94 0.30 -11.00
CA LEU A 112 -1.29 0.32 -12.43
C LEU A 112 -0.56 1.49 -13.09
N GLN A 113 0.25 1.16 -14.10
CA GLN A 113 1.15 2.10 -14.76
C GLN A 113 0.98 2.07 -16.28
N PRO A 114 1.42 3.11 -17.00
CA PRO A 114 1.49 3.08 -18.45
C PRO A 114 2.47 2.00 -18.93
N ALA A 115 2.09 1.26 -19.96
CA ALA A 115 2.98 0.39 -20.74
C ALA A 115 3.48 1.05 -22.03
N MET A 116 3.02 2.27 -22.33
CA MET A 116 3.53 3.11 -23.39
C MET A 116 3.45 4.58 -23.00
N LYS A 117 4.18 5.44 -23.70
CA LYS A 117 4.15 6.89 -23.47
C LYS A 117 2.75 7.45 -23.80
N MET A 118 2.16 8.21 -22.87
CA MET A 118 0.83 8.82 -23.03
C MET A 118 0.66 10.07 -22.17
N THR A 119 -0.42 10.84 -22.39
CA THR A 119 -0.74 11.97 -21.51
C THR A 119 -1.27 11.47 -20.15
N ILE A 120 -1.26 12.34 -19.13
CA ILE A 120 -1.85 12.00 -17.83
C ILE A 120 -3.36 11.80 -17.93
N ASP A 121 -4.04 12.56 -18.79
CA ASP A 121 -5.49 12.45 -18.98
C ASP A 121 -5.84 11.12 -19.67
N ASP A 122 -5.04 10.69 -20.65
CA ASP A 122 -5.19 9.38 -21.27
C ASP A 122 -4.98 8.26 -20.26
N LEU A 123 -3.93 8.36 -19.43
CA LEU A 123 -3.65 7.36 -18.40
C LEU A 123 -4.80 7.27 -17.37
N ASN A 124 -5.28 8.41 -16.87
CA ASN A 124 -6.42 8.47 -15.97
C ASN A 124 -7.67 7.84 -16.60
N THR A 125 -7.94 8.15 -17.87
CA THR A 125 -9.07 7.62 -18.64
C THR A 125 -8.97 6.11 -18.80
N LYS A 126 -7.80 5.60 -19.21
CA LYS A 126 -7.56 4.17 -19.42
C LYS A 126 -7.68 3.37 -18.13
N ILE A 127 -7.08 3.84 -17.03
CA ILE A 127 -7.22 3.16 -15.73
C ILE A 127 -8.68 3.19 -15.27
N THR A 128 -9.37 4.33 -15.42
CA THR A 128 -10.79 4.44 -15.05
C THR A 128 -11.64 3.44 -15.85
N GLN A 129 -11.47 3.39 -17.17
CA GLN A 129 -12.20 2.46 -18.02
C GLN A 129 -11.90 1.01 -17.67
N PHE A 130 -10.63 0.68 -17.42
CA PHE A 130 -10.22 -0.65 -17.00
C PHE A 130 -10.94 -1.07 -15.71
N LEU A 131 -10.94 -0.22 -14.68
CA LEU A 131 -11.58 -0.50 -13.39
C LEU A 131 -13.10 -0.63 -13.53
N ILE A 132 -13.76 0.28 -14.25
CA ILE A 132 -15.22 0.21 -14.47
C ILE A 132 -15.61 -1.08 -15.18
N THR A 133 -14.78 -1.57 -16.10
CA THR A 133 -15.11 -2.74 -16.92
C THR A 133 -14.79 -4.07 -16.22
N ASN A 134 -13.73 -4.12 -15.40
CA ASN A 134 -13.15 -5.39 -14.93
C ASN A 134 -13.15 -5.54 -13.40
N ALA A 135 -13.57 -4.53 -12.65
CA ALA A 135 -13.56 -4.56 -11.19
C ALA A 135 -14.98 -4.55 -10.61
N MET A 136 -15.13 -5.15 -9.44
CA MET A 136 -16.29 -4.89 -8.59
C MET A 136 -16.08 -3.56 -7.85
N ALA A 137 -17.02 -2.63 -7.97
CA ALA A 137 -16.98 -1.36 -7.26
C ALA A 137 -17.80 -1.47 -5.96
N LEU A 138 -17.15 -1.21 -4.83
CA LEU A 138 -17.77 -1.27 -3.51
C LEU A 138 -17.64 0.09 -2.82
N THR A 139 -18.66 0.48 -2.07
CA THR A 139 -18.52 1.54 -1.05
C THR A 139 -17.59 1.08 0.06
N ARG A 140 -17.19 2.01 0.94
CA ARG A 140 -16.38 1.66 2.13
C ARG A 140 -17.11 0.61 2.97
N GLU A 141 -18.39 0.82 3.22
CA GLU A 141 -19.21 -0.01 4.10
C GLU A 141 -19.37 -1.42 3.52
N GLU A 142 -19.72 -1.53 2.24
CA GLU A 142 -19.82 -2.82 1.54
C GLU A 142 -18.47 -3.56 1.52
N TRP A 143 -17.36 -2.85 1.27
CA TRP A 143 -16.04 -3.48 1.29
C TRP A 143 -15.68 -4.02 2.67
N MET A 144 -15.98 -3.28 3.74
CA MET A 144 -15.73 -3.75 5.11
C MET A 144 -16.62 -4.92 5.52
N GLU A 145 -17.83 -5.03 4.96
CA GLU A 145 -18.71 -6.18 5.17
C GLU A 145 -18.19 -7.44 4.44
N VAL A 146 -17.80 -7.30 3.18
CA VAL A 146 -17.28 -8.42 2.36
C VAL A 146 -15.89 -8.86 2.82
N TYR A 147 -15.04 -7.91 3.25
CA TYR A 147 -13.67 -8.16 3.69
C TYR A 147 -13.48 -7.69 5.15
N PRO A 148 -14.03 -8.38 6.15
CA PRO A 148 -14.03 -7.92 7.55
C PRO A 148 -12.65 -7.97 8.22
N LYS A 149 -11.69 -8.70 7.65
CA LYS A 149 -10.31 -8.79 8.14
C LYS A 149 -9.33 -9.00 7.02
N ALA A 150 -8.06 -8.66 7.27
CA ALA A 150 -6.97 -8.93 6.35
C ALA A 150 -6.82 -10.43 6.12
N THR A 151 -6.58 -10.81 4.86
CA THR A 151 -6.31 -12.20 4.44
C THR A 151 -4.87 -12.38 3.98
N GLU A 152 -4.14 -11.30 3.74
CA GLU A 152 -2.72 -11.33 3.36
C GLU A 152 -1.85 -10.59 4.36
N THR A 153 -0.60 -11.03 4.51
CA THR A 153 0.40 -10.32 5.30
C THR A 153 1.02 -9.20 4.45
N SER A 154 1.31 -8.07 5.09
CA SER A 154 2.18 -7.05 4.50
C SER A 154 3.46 -7.00 5.32
N GLN A 155 4.61 -6.99 4.66
CA GLN A 155 5.90 -6.71 5.32
C GLN A 155 6.02 -5.22 5.74
N PHE A 156 4.93 -4.45 5.66
CA PHE A 156 4.89 -3.06 6.10
C PHE A 156 5.06 -3.00 7.63
N LYS A 157 6.30 -2.82 8.09
CA LYS A 157 6.59 -2.40 9.46
C LYS A 157 6.12 -0.96 9.63
N GLY A 158 4.87 -0.77 10.03
CA GLY A 158 4.39 0.54 10.46
C GLY A 158 5.14 0.99 11.72
N ARG A 159 5.38 2.29 11.89
CA ARG A 159 6.03 2.87 13.09
C ARG A 159 5.47 2.34 14.42
N ARG A 160 4.19 1.99 14.48
CA ARG A 160 3.51 1.46 15.68
C ARG A 160 3.93 0.05 16.11
N GLN A 161 4.48 -0.77 15.21
CA GLN A 161 4.90 -2.14 15.56
C GLN A 161 6.28 -2.14 16.27
N LEU A 162 7.13 -1.17 15.93
CA LEU A 162 8.41 -0.92 16.60
C LEU A 162 8.22 -0.44 18.06
N GLU A 163 7.12 0.25 18.36
CA GLU A 163 6.82 0.70 19.74
C GLU A 163 6.32 -0.43 20.64
N GLN A 164 5.62 -1.43 20.09
CA GLN A 164 5.17 -2.61 20.85
C GLN A 164 6.28 -3.64 21.05
N GLU A 165 7.16 -3.84 20.07
CA GLU A 165 8.33 -4.72 20.19
C GLU A 165 9.39 -4.15 21.17
N ASN A 166 9.55 -2.82 21.25
CA ASN A 166 10.46 -2.18 22.20
C ASN A 166 9.96 -2.22 23.66
N HIS A 167 8.65 -2.34 23.90
CA HIS A 167 8.11 -2.43 25.26
C HIS A 167 8.07 -3.87 25.82
N HIS A 168 8.17 -4.89 24.96
CA HIS A 168 8.19 -6.30 25.39
C HIS A 168 9.60 -6.88 25.55
N SER A 169 10.64 -6.14 25.14
CA SER A 169 12.05 -6.61 25.19
C SER A 169 12.82 -6.12 26.43
N ILE A 170 12.18 -5.46 27.40
CA ILE A 170 12.82 -5.01 28.64
C ILE A 170 12.12 -5.64 29.85
N PHE A 171 11.99 -6.95 29.90
CA PHE A 171 11.80 -7.68 31.17
C PHE A 171 12.11 -9.15 30.91
N GLU A 172 13.40 -9.51 30.92
CA GLU A 172 13.85 -10.82 31.39
C GLU A 172 15.39 -10.84 31.57
N GLY A 173 15.80 -10.75 32.84
CA GLY A 173 16.91 -11.54 33.37
C GLY A 173 18.33 -10.96 33.35
N GLN A 174 18.75 -10.34 34.46
CA GLN A 174 19.91 -10.80 35.23
C GLN A 174 19.73 -10.48 36.73
N PRO A 175 19.84 -11.45 37.66
CA PRO A 175 19.76 -11.20 39.09
C PRO A 175 21.14 -10.77 39.63
N ILE A 176 21.19 -9.63 40.31
CA ILE A 176 22.36 -9.19 41.08
C ILE A 176 22.14 -9.69 42.51
N ALA A 177 23.08 -10.50 42.99
CA ALA A 177 23.10 -11.02 44.34
C ALA A 177 23.30 -9.92 45.38
N THR A 178 22.46 -9.88 46.41
CA THR A 178 22.79 -9.29 47.72
C THR A 178 22.11 -10.09 48.82
N ASP A 179 22.94 -10.95 49.42
CA ASP A 179 23.06 -11.32 50.83
C ASP A 179 21.85 -11.18 51.77
N PHE A 180 21.47 -12.32 52.35
CA PHE A 180 20.51 -12.43 53.45
C PHE A 180 21.24 -12.28 54.80
N GLY A 181 20.79 -11.32 55.61
CA GLY A 181 21.07 -11.27 57.04
C GLY A 181 19.80 -10.96 57.80
N GLU A 182 19.24 -11.99 58.45
CA GLU A 182 18.15 -11.94 59.44
C GLU A 182 18.42 -10.83 60.51
N ILE A 183 17.41 -10.24 61.16
CA ILE A 183 16.94 -10.70 62.48
C ILE A 183 15.77 -9.82 63.01
N LEU A 184 14.69 -10.50 63.40
CA LEU A 184 13.79 -10.34 64.57
C LEU A 184 12.93 -9.08 64.84
N ASN A 185 11.60 -9.32 64.76
CA ASN A 185 10.60 -9.28 65.85
C ASN A 185 10.40 -8.04 66.76
N ARG A 186 9.10 -7.68 66.86
CA ARG A 186 8.28 -7.25 68.04
C ARG A 186 7.70 -5.83 68.03
N ILE A 187 6.37 -5.81 67.86
CA ILE A 187 5.35 -4.93 68.47
C ILE A 187 5.52 -4.97 70.02
N PRO A 188 5.32 -3.88 70.81
CA PRO A 188 3.97 -3.41 71.13
C PRO A 188 3.69 -1.92 71.41
N SER A 189 2.39 -1.63 71.28
CA SER A 189 1.53 -0.58 71.86
C SER A 189 1.92 0.87 71.69
#